data_AF-A0A7S0U939-F1
#
_entry.id   AF-A0A7S0U939-F1
#
_cell.length_a   1.000
_cell.length_b   1.000
_cell.length_c   1.000
_cell.angle_alpha   90.00
_cell.angle_beta   90.00
_cell.angle_gamma   90.00
#
_symmetry.space_group_name_H-M   'P 1'
#
loop_
_entity.id
_entity.type
_entity.pdbx_description
1 polymer ?
#
loop_
_entity_poly.entity_id
_entity_poly.type
_entity_poly.pdbx_seq_one_letter_code
_entity_poly.pdbx_strand_id
1 'polypeptide(L)'
;RPAKLLLVDYMSKAIWYQLGCFDDLDEGDKGYLTAEDVHKAIDKHFSTEVGKIVVHNMLTAADKNSDGKISREEMLRVTMMNAAARRDMDEDGSGTLDRDEVRNFVRRVISEKEEEVQKLVDLVFAEHHVEGDDAHIEQSHVLTFIQNSFEIHGVKMPGHKMDRSEIVAAKSRLEKQQSEKESEG
;
A
#
# COMPACT_ATOMS: atom_id res chain seq x y z
N ARG A 1 -12.98 14.28 -16.15
CA ARG A 1 -12.78 12.80 -16.33
C ARG A 1 -11.61 12.27 -15.50
N PRO A 2 -10.41 12.90 -15.46
CA PRO A 2 -9.28 12.41 -14.66
C PRO A 2 -9.56 12.31 -13.15
N ALA A 3 -10.25 13.30 -12.56
CA ALA A 3 -10.59 13.29 -11.14
C ALA A 3 -11.44 12.07 -10.72
N LYS A 4 -12.36 11.60 -11.58
CA LYS A 4 -13.17 10.40 -11.30
C LYS A 4 -12.30 9.15 -11.27
N LEU A 5 -11.33 9.04 -12.17
CA LEU A 5 -10.43 7.89 -12.22
C LEU A 5 -9.53 7.84 -10.99
N LEU A 6 -9.00 8.99 -10.57
CA LEU A 6 -8.23 9.11 -9.33
C LEU A 6 -9.03 8.71 -8.10
N LEU A 7 -10.29 9.15 -8.01
CA LEU A 7 -11.16 8.79 -6.90
C LEU A 7 -11.44 7.28 -6.88
N VAL A 8 -11.75 6.70 -8.04
CA VAL A 8 -12.02 5.26 -8.15
C VAL A 8 -10.79 4.44 -7.78
N ASP A 9 -9.61 4.79 -8.31
CA ASP A 9 -8.34 4.13 -7.98
C ASP A 9 -8.02 4.23 -6.49
N TYR A 10 -8.10 5.44 -5.91
CA TYR A 10 -7.86 5.66 -4.49
C TYR A 10 -8.80 4.84 -3.61
N MET A 11 -10.11 4.86 -3.89
CA MET A 11 -11.09 4.10 -3.12
C MET A 11 -10.87 2.59 -3.27
N SER A 12 -10.55 2.12 -4.48
CA SER A 12 -10.28 0.70 -4.72
C SER A 12 -9.09 0.19 -3.90
N LYS A 13 -8.03 0.99 -3.77
CA LYS A 13 -6.87 0.70 -2.91
C LYS A 13 -7.23 0.77 -1.43
N ALA A 14 -8.02 1.77 -1.04
CA ALA A 14 -8.38 1.99 0.36
C ALA A 14 -9.19 0.82 0.95
N ILE A 15 -10.08 0.21 0.16
CA ILE A 15 -10.94 -0.90 0.62
C ILE A 15 -10.11 -2.14 1.00
N TRP A 16 -8.98 -2.41 0.33
CA TRP A 16 -8.14 -3.58 0.64
C TRP A 16 -7.73 -3.66 2.11
N TYR A 17 -7.42 -2.52 2.73
CA TYR A 17 -7.09 -2.46 4.16
C TYR A 17 -8.29 -2.79 5.07
N GLN A 18 -9.52 -2.55 4.60
CA GLN A 18 -10.74 -2.80 5.36
C GLN A 18 -11.18 -4.26 5.29
N LEU A 19 -10.76 -5.01 4.26
CA LEU A 19 -11.21 -6.39 4.07
C LEU A 19 -10.62 -7.39 5.06
N GLY A 20 -9.54 -7.04 5.77
CA GLY A 20 -8.93 -7.86 6.81
C GLY A 20 -7.69 -8.62 6.34
N CYS A 21 -7.45 -9.79 6.91
CA CYS A 21 -6.27 -10.61 6.69
C CYS A 21 -6.41 -11.49 5.44
N PHE A 22 -5.38 -11.62 4.61
CA PHE A 22 -5.39 -12.45 3.40
C PHE A 22 -5.89 -13.87 3.67
N ASP A 23 -5.43 -14.52 4.74
CA ASP A 23 -5.84 -15.89 5.08
C ASP A 23 -7.36 -16.02 5.33
N ASP A 24 -8.02 -14.96 5.80
CA ASP A 24 -9.48 -14.94 5.97
C ASP A 24 -10.23 -14.76 4.64
N LEU A 25 -9.59 -14.12 3.65
CA LEU A 25 -10.14 -13.93 2.31
C LEU A 25 -9.90 -15.15 1.40
N ASP A 26 -8.77 -15.85 1.57
CA ASP A 26 -8.38 -16.99 0.73
C ASP A 26 -9.16 -18.26 1.10
N GLU A 27 -10.45 -18.25 0.80
CA GLU A 27 -11.32 -19.41 1.01
C GLU A 27 -10.77 -20.62 0.24
N GLY A 28 -10.30 -21.62 1.00
CA GLY A 28 -9.73 -22.86 0.46
C GLY A 28 -8.21 -22.90 0.39
N ASP A 29 -7.50 -21.93 0.99
CA ASP A 29 -6.02 -21.90 1.12
C ASP A 29 -5.32 -22.13 -0.24
N LYS A 30 -5.77 -21.40 -1.26
CA LYS A 30 -5.24 -21.53 -2.63
C LYS A 30 -3.86 -20.88 -2.78
N GLY A 31 -3.51 -20.01 -1.86
CA GLY A 31 -2.34 -19.13 -1.91
C GLY A 31 -2.55 -17.88 -2.76
N TYR A 32 -3.78 -17.60 -3.21
CA TYR A 32 -4.12 -16.44 -4.05
C TYR A 32 -5.60 -16.09 -3.94
N LEU A 33 -5.93 -14.80 -4.04
CA LEU A 33 -7.31 -14.33 -4.10
C LEU A 33 -7.78 -14.16 -5.54
N THR A 34 -9.04 -14.50 -5.78
CA THR A 34 -9.74 -14.30 -7.04
C THR A 34 -10.79 -13.21 -6.92
N ALA A 35 -11.40 -12.83 -8.04
CA ALA A 35 -12.54 -11.91 -8.03
C ALA A 35 -13.71 -12.41 -7.16
N GLU A 36 -13.91 -13.72 -7.07
CA GLU A 36 -14.96 -14.31 -6.23
C GLU A 36 -14.64 -14.13 -4.74
N ASP A 37 -13.40 -14.38 -4.34
CA ASP A 37 -12.95 -14.21 -2.95
C ASP A 37 -13.13 -12.75 -2.49
N VAL A 38 -12.70 -11.80 -3.32
CA VAL A 38 -12.86 -10.37 -3.05
C VAL A 38 -14.33 -9.96 -3.01
N HIS A 39 -15.16 -10.49 -3.92
CA HIS A 39 -16.60 -10.20 -3.93
C HIS A 39 -17.28 -10.68 -2.64
N LYS A 40 -17.01 -11.92 -2.22
CA LYS A 40 -17.55 -12.48 -0.98
C LYS A 40 -17.08 -11.69 0.24
N ALA A 41 -15.80 -11.31 0.29
CA ALA A 41 -15.25 -10.52 1.38
C ALA A 41 -15.95 -9.16 1.50
N ILE A 42 -16.19 -8.48 0.39
CA ILE A 42 -16.92 -7.20 0.35
C ILE A 42 -18.37 -7.37 0.79
N ASP A 43 -19.09 -8.37 0.25
CA ASP A 43 -20.48 -8.63 0.61
C ASP A 43 -20.61 -8.90 2.12
N LYS A 44 -19.69 -9.68 2.69
CA LYS A 44 -19.61 -9.96 4.12
C LYS A 44 -19.29 -8.72 4.94
N HIS A 45 -18.34 -7.89 4.51
CA HIS A 45 -17.87 -6.74 5.28
C HIS A 45 -18.86 -5.57 5.25
N PHE A 46 -19.43 -5.25 4.09
CA PHE A 46 -20.30 -4.08 3.91
C PHE A 46 -21.79 -4.42 3.95
N SER A 47 -22.17 -5.70 4.00
CA SER A 47 -23.57 -6.15 4.04
C SER A 47 -24.43 -5.54 2.91
N THR A 48 -23.83 -5.30 1.75
CA THR A 48 -24.48 -4.72 0.58
C THR A 48 -23.99 -5.41 -0.68
N GLU A 49 -24.88 -5.56 -1.66
CA GLU A 49 -24.48 -6.00 -2.99
C GLU A 49 -23.59 -4.94 -3.61
N VAL A 50 -22.37 -5.33 -3.97
CA VAL A 50 -21.42 -4.46 -4.65
C VAL A 50 -21.35 -4.82 -6.12
N GLY A 51 -21.46 -3.81 -6.98
CA GLY A 51 -21.41 -4.03 -8.42
C GLY A 51 -20.06 -4.60 -8.86
N LYS A 52 -20.09 -5.56 -9.80
CA LYS A 52 -18.90 -6.21 -10.39
C LYS A 52 -17.77 -5.26 -10.81
N ILE A 53 -18.13 -4.04 -11.21
CA ILE A 53 -17.16 -3.00 -11.60
C ILE A 53 -16.26 -2.57 -10.43
N VAL A 54 -16.76 -2.57 -9.19
CA VAL A 54 -15.97 -2.22 -8.00
C VAL A 54 -14.95 -3.33 -7.72
N VAL A 55 -15.40 -4.59 -7.72
CA VAL A 55 -14.52 -5.76 -7.57
C VAL A 55 -13.44 -5.75 -8.66
N HIS A 56 -13.83 -5.51 -9.92
CA HIS A 56 -12.89 -5.39 -11.02
C HIS A 56 -11.83 -4.29 -10.78
N ASN A 57 -12.25 -3.09 -10.38
CA ASN A 57 -11.32 -2.00 -10.09
C ASN A 57 -10.39 -2.32 -8.90
N MET A 58 -10.89 -3.03 -7.89
CA MET A 58 -10.08 -3.49 -6.76
C MET A 58 -9.01 -4.49 -7.18
N LEU A 59 -9.37 -5.46 -8.03
CA LEU A 59 -8.39 -6.39 -8.60
C LEU A 59 -7.36 -5.63 -9.43
N THR A 60 -7.78 -4.76 -10.35
CA THR A 60 -6.85 -3.96 -11.18
C THR A 60 -5.91 -3.09 -10.35
N ALA A 61 -6.34 -2.62 -9.18
CA ALA A 61 -5.48 -1.84 -8.30
C ALA A 61 -4.35 -2.67 -7.66
N ALA A 62 -4.63 -3.94 -7.36
CA ALA A 62 -3.73 -4.85 -6.64
C ALA A 62 -2.92 -5.78 -7.55
N ASP A 63 -3.55 -6.38 -8.57
CA ASP A 63 -3.00 -7.33 -9.54
C ASP A 63 -1.94 -6.64 -10.43
N LYS A 64 -0.67 -6.71 -10.02
CA LYS A 64 0.43 -6.05 -10.71
C LYS A 64 0.94 -6.86 -11.87
N ASN A 65 0.88 -8.18 -11.78
CA ASN A 65 1.36 -9.07 -12.83
C ASN A 65 0.28 -9.36 -13.91
N SER A 66 -0.97 -8.93 -13.69
CA SER A 66 -2.13 -9.12 -14.57
C SER A 66 -2.48 -10.59 -14.83
N ASP A 67 -2.27 -11.47 -13.85
CA ASP A 67 -2.61 -12.89 -13.94
C ASP A 67 -4.06 -13.19 -13.52
N GLY A 68 -4.81 -12.17 -13.09
CA GLY A 68 -6.19 -12.26 -12.65
C GLY A 68 -6.36 -12.75 -11.21
N LYS A 69 -5.26 -12.88 -10.47
CA LYS A 69 -5.22 -13.31 -9.07
C LYS A 69 -4.42 -12.29 -8.26
N ILE A 70 -4.68 -12.27 -6.96
CA ILE A 70 -3.94 -11.42 -6.02
C ILE A 70 -3.10 -12.31 -5.12
N SER A 71 -1.79 -12.18 -5.26
CA SER A 71 -0.82 -12.79 -4.35
C SER A 71 -0.76 -12.05 -3.01
N ARG A 72 -0.15 -12.68 -2.00
CA ARG A 72 0.10 -12.07 -0.69
C ARG A 72 0.91 -10.78 -0.79
N GLU A 73 1.92 -10.80 -1.64
CA GLU A 73 2.75 -9.64 -1.93
C GLU A 73 1.93 -8.48 -2.51
N GLU A 74 1.08 -8.76 -3.50
CA GLU A 74 0.22 -7.73 -4.11
C GLU A 74 -0.79 -7.14 -3.13
N MET A 75 -1.38 -7.98 -2.27
CA MET A 75 -2.26 -7.52 -1.20
C MET A 75 -1.51 -6.66 -0.17
N LEU A 76 -0.29 -7.05 0.21
CA LEU A 76 0.54 -6.28 1.14
C LEU A 76 0.85 -4.90 0.56
N ARG A 77 1.34 -4.86 -0.69
CA ARG A 77 1.69 -3.61 -1.39
C ARG A 77 0.49 -2.66 -1.48
N VAL A 78 -0.67 -3.15 -1.93
CA VAL A 78 -1.86 -2.30 -2.05
C VAL A 78 -2.35 -1.80 -0.70
N THR A 79 -2.23 -2.61 0.35
CA THR A 79 -2.65 -2.25 1.71
C THR A 79 -1.74 -1.17 2.31
N MET A 80 -0.43 -1.26 2.11
CA MET A 80 0.54 -0.22 2.50
C MET A 80 0.32 1.13 1.76
N MET A 81 -0.48 1.15 0.69
CA MET A 81 -0.89 2.41 0.03
C MET A 81 -1.88 3.21 0.87
N ASN A 82 -2.60 2.57 1.78
CA ASN A 82 -3.55 3.25 2.65
C ASN A 82 -2.82 4.07 3.72
N ALA A 83 -3.19 5.35 3.85
CA ALA A 83 -2.56 6.24 4.82
C ALA A 83 -2.85 5.84 6.29
N ALA A 84 -4.02 5.26 6.55
CA ALA A 84 -4.33 4.70 7.87
C ALA A 84 -3.45 3.48 8.15
N ALA A 85 -3.28 2.58 7.17
CA ALA A 85 -2.43 1.41 7.33
C ALA A 85 -0.97 1.76 7.66
N ARG A 86 -0.41 2.80 7.03
CA ARG A 86 0.95 3.27 7.36
C ARG A 86 1.06 3.83 8.76
N ARG A 87 0.06 4.59 9.21
CA ARG A 87 0.03 5.09 10.59
C ARG A 87 -0.08 3.97 11.60
N ASP A 88 -0.89 2.96 11.29
CA ASP A 88 -1.07 1.78 12.13
C ASP A 88 0.13 0.82 12.09
N MET A 89 1.10 1.04 11.21
CA MET A 89 2.32 0.25 11.11
C MET A 89 3.45 0.90 11.92
N ASP A 90 3.52 2.23 11.93
CA ASP A 90 4.41 3.02 12.79
C ASP A 90 3.81 3.11 14.21
N GLU A 91 4.01 2.05 14.99
CA GLU A 91 3.40 1.87 16.31
C GLU A 91 3.93 2.86 17.33
N ASP A 92 5.22 3.23 17.20
CA ASP A 92 5.88 4.16 18.11
C ASP A 92 5.77 5.64 17.68
N GLY A 93 5.32 5.90 16.45
CA GLY A 93 5.15 7.24 15.90
C GLY A 93 6.46 7.94 15.55
N SER A 94 7.53 7.19 15.34
CA SER A 94 8.87 7.70 14.98
C SER A 94 8.92 8.31 13.58
N GLY A 95 7.95 8.00 12.71
CA GLY A 95 7.94 8.39 11.30
C GLY A 95 8.85 7.52 10.43
N THR A 96 9.50 6.52 11.01
CA THR A 96 10.18 5.43 10.31
C THR A 96 9.49 4.12 10.63
N LEU A 97 9.91 3.04 9.97
CA LEU A 97 9.36 1.70 10.16
C LEU A 97 10.52 0.75 10.40
N ASP A 98 10.58 0.16 11.58
CA ASP A 98 11.55 -0.89 11.88
C ASP A 98 11.05 -2.27 11.40
N ARG A 99 11.91 -3.29 11.54
CA ARG A 99 11.57 -4.66 11.11
C ARG A 99 10.43 -5.27 11.91
N ASP A 100 10.30 -4.95 13.20
CA ASP A 100 9.28 -5.52 14.08
C ASP A 100 7.91 -4.92 13.78
N GLU A 101 7.84 -3.62 13.53
CA GLU A 101 6.67 -2.89 13.05
C GLU A 101 6.15 -3.43 11.72
N VAL A 102 7.04 -3.60 10.72
CA VAL A 102 6.67 -4.22 9.44
C VAL A 102 6.25 -5.67 9.65
N ARG A 103 6.93 -6.44 10.50
CA ARG A 103 6.57 -7.84 10.82
C ARG A 103 5.17 -7.94 11.42
N ASN A 104 4.87 -7.13 12.43
CA ASN A 104 3.57 -7.11 13.09
C ASN A 104 2.45 -6.73 12.10
N PHE A 105 2.72 -5.75 11.25
CA PHE A 105 1.79 -5.35 10.20
C PHE A 105 1.55 -6.45 9.18
N VAL A 106 2.61 -7.08 8.65
CA VAL A 106 2.51 -8.20 7.70
C VAL A 106 1.73 -9.36 8.33
N ARG A 107 1.98 -9.66 9.61
CA ARG A 107 1.26 -10.70 10.34
C ARG A 107 -0.25 -10.43 10.38
N ARG A 108 -0.65 -9.18 10.65
CA ARG A 108 -2.05 -8.75 10.69
C ARG A 108 -2.73 -8.77 9.32
N VAL A 109 -2.02 -8.41 8.26
CA VAL A 109 -2.60 -8.23 6.92
C VAL A 109 -2.56 -9.51 6.09
N ILE A 110 -1.58 -10.38 6.33
CA ILE A 110 -1.30 -11.50 5.42
C ILE A 110 -1.50 -12.87 6.08
N SER A 111 -0.76 -13.17 7.15
CA SER A 111 -0.77 -14.51 7.74
C SER A 111 -0.10 -14.55 9.11
N GLU A 112 -0.52 -15.48 9.95
CA GLU A 112 0.19 -15.80 11.19
C GLU A 112 1.40 -16.76 10.98
N LYS A 113 1.56 -17.29 9.76
CA LYS A 113 2.65 -18.22 9.43
C LYS A 113 3.98 -17.45 9.35
N GLU A 114 4.83 -17.61 10.37
CA GLU A 114 6.09 -16.84 10.53
C GLU A 114 7.03 -16.94 9.32
N GLU A 115 7.08 -18.09 8.63
CA GLU A 115 7.88 -18.26 7.42
C GLU A 115 7.44 -17.29 6.29
N GLU A 116 6.13 -17.14 6.09
CA GLU A 116 5.57 -16.24 5.08
C GLU A 116 5.72 -14.77 5.50
N VAL A 117 5.53 -14.50 6.80
CA VAL A 117 5.77 -13.17 7.35
C VAL A 117 7.21 -12.74 7.11
N GLN A 118 8.18 -13.58 7.47
CA GLN A 118 9.60 -13.24 7.35
C GLN A 118 10.01 -13.03 5.88
N LYS A 119 9.53 -13.88 4.95
CA LYS A 119 9.76 -13.68 3.50
C LYS A 119 9.29 -12.30 3.02
N LEU A 120 8.11 -11.87 3.44
CA LEU A 120 7.54 -10.58 3.03
C LEU A 120 8.22 -9.40 3.71
N VAL A 121 8.62 -9.53 4.98
CA VAL A 121 9.44 -8.51 5.67
C VAL A 121 10.76 -8.32 4.93
N ASP A 122 11.46 -9.42 4.62
CA ASP A 122 12.74 -9.33 3.90
C ASP A 122 12.58 -8.74 2.50
N LEU A 123 11.47 -9.06 1.81
CA LEU A 123 11.13 -8.44 0.53
C LEU A 123 10.98 -6.92 0.66
N VAL A 124 10.18 -6.45 1.63
CA VAL A 124 9.96 -5.01 1.86
C VAL A 124 11.29 -4.28 2.10
N PHE A 125 12.15 -4.81 2.97
CA PHE A 125 13.44 -4.19 3.27
C PHE A 125 14.42 -4.23 2.08
N ALA A 126 14.47 -5.33 1.34
CA ALA A 126 15.30 -5.47 0.15
C ALA A 126 14.92 -4.45 -0.94
N GLU A 127 13.62 -4.23 -1.15
CA GLU A 127 13.12 -3.25 -2.12
C GLU A 127 13.45 -1.80 -1.74
N HIS A 128 13.56 -1.52 -0.44
CA HIS A 128 13.97 -0.21 0.05
C HIS A 128 15.50 -0.06 0.16
N HIS A 129 16.28 -1.07 -0.25
CA HIS A 129 17.74 -1.10 -0.17
C HIS A 129 18.25 -0.79 1.23
N VAL A 130 17.53 -1.24 2.27
CA VAL A 130 17.94 -1.08 3.66
C VAL A 130 18.40 -2.44 4.18
N GLU A 131 19.63 -2.49 4.69
CA GLU A 131 20.28 -3.71 5.20
C GLU A 131 20.60 -3.57 6.69
N GLY A 132 20.64 -4.70 7.40
CA GLY A 132 20.93 -4.76 8.83
C GLY A 132 19.69 -4.98 9.70
N ASP A 133 19.92 -5.41 10.94
CA ASP A 133 18.85 -5.70 11.90
C ASP A 133 18.20 -4.42 12.45
N ASP A 134 18.97 -3.33 12.56
CA ASP A 134 18.51 -1.98 12.97
C ASP A 134 18.10 -1.12 11.75
N ALA A 135 17.72 -1.76 10.65
CA ALA A 135 17.27 -1.08 9.44
C ALA A 135 15.92 -0.39 9.68
N HIS A 136 15.78 0.84 9.17
CA HIS A 136 14.54 1.61 9.24
C HIS A 136 14.13 2.10 7.85
N ILE A 137 12.84 2.03 7.53
CA ILE A 137 12.26 2.57 6.30
C ILE A 137 11.54 3.87 6.63
N GLU A 138 11.98 5.01 6.07
CA GLU A 138 11.20 6.23 6.17
C GLU A 138 9.82 6.03 5.55
N GLN A 139 8.75 6.48 6.22
CA GLN A 139 7.40 6.43 5.63
C GLN A 139 7.31 7.14 4.27
N SER A 140 8.16 8.16 4.04
CA SER A 140 8.24 8.88 2.77
C SER A 140 8.81 8.03 1.62
N HIS A 141 9.67 7.04 1.92
CA HIS A 141 10.17 6.09 0.95
C HIS A 141 9.10 5.08 0.54
N VAL A 142 8.22 4.67 1.47
CA VAL A 142 7.04 3.85 1.16
C VAL A 142 6.16 4.53 0.12
N LEU A 143 5.97 5.86 0.20
CA LEU A 143 5.21 6.61 -0.82
C LEU A 143 5.90 6.67 -2.19
N THR A 144 7.23 6.69 -2.24
CA THR A 144 8.00 6.74 -3.49
C THR A 144 7.91 5.40 -4.24
N PHE A 145 7.87 4.30 -3.49
CA PHE A 145 7.60 2.96 -3.99
C PHE A 145 6.20 2.83 -4.63
N ILE A 146 5.22 3.49 -4.04
CA ILE A 146 3.81 3.51 -4.46
C ILE A 146 3.58 4.35 -5.73
N GLN A 147 4.29 5.46 -5.90
CA GLN A 147 4.05 6.41 -6.99
C GLN A 147 4.66 6.00 -8.34
N ASN A 148 5.68 5.14 -8.34
CA ASN A 148 6.32 4.68 -9.58
C ASN A 148 5.47 3.68 -10.41
N SER A 149 4.26 3.33 -9.96
CA SER A 149 3.34 2.40 -10.66
C SER A 149 2.02 3.03 -11.14
N PHE A 150 1.91 4.37 -11.23
CA PHE A 150 0.72 5.03 -11.77
C PHE A 150 0.67 4.99 -13.31
N GLU A 151 0.11 3.93 -13.87
CA GLU A 151 -0.40 3.92 -15.25
C GLU A 151 -1.92 3.67 -15.25
N ILE A 152 -2.72 4.65 -15.69
CA ILE A 152 -4.18 4.50 -15.84
C ILE A 152 -4.48 4.36 -17.34
N HIS A 153 -4.84 3.16 -17.78
CA HIS A 153 -5.34 2.86 -19.15
C HIS A 153 -4.48 3.42 -20.29
N GLY A 154 -3.14 3.28 -20.22
CA GLY A 154 -2.24 3.78 -21.27
C GLY A 154 -2.17 5.31 -21.37
N VAL A 155 -2.82 6.05 -20.46
CA VAL A 155 -2.69 7.49 -20.31
C VAL A 155 -1.66 7.74 -19.21
N LYS A 156 -0.44 8.09 -19.62
CA LYS A 156 0.54 8.73 -18.72
C LYS A 156 -0.08 10.02 -18.19
N MET A 157 -0.57 9.98 -16.97
CA MET A 157 -0.89 11.20 -16.23
C MET A 157 0.43 11.96 -16.02
N PRO A 158 0.49 13.28 -16.19
CA PRO A 158 1.68 14.06 -15.89
C PRO A 158 1.86 14.13 -14.37
N GLY A 159 2.29 13.02 -13.76
CA GLY A 159 3.16 13.05 -12.61
C GLY A 159 4.55 13.24 -13.17
N HIS A 160 5.05 14.47 -13.06
CA HIS A 160 6.46 14.79 -13.29
C HIS A 160 7.27 13.69 -12.60
N LYS A 161 8.13 12.96 -13.34
CA LYS A 161 9.13 12.10 -12.72
C LYS A 161 10.00 13.04 -11.91
N MET A 162 9.65 13.28 -10.66
CA MET A 162 10.54 13.99 -9.76
C MET A 162 11.70 13.07 -9.51
N ASP A 163 12.82 13.39 -10.13
CA ASP A 163 14.05 12.74 -9.76
C ASP A 163 14.36 13.06 -8.29
N ARG A 164 15.25 12.27 -7.70
CA ARG A 164 15.62 12.40 -6.28
C ARG A 164 16.04 13.83 -5.91
N SER A 165 16.63 14.58 -6.83
CA SER A 165 17.05 15.97 -6.60
C SER A 165 15.86 16.93 -6.52
N GLU A 166 14.79 16.69 -7.29
CA GLU A 166 13.57 17.49 -7.23
C GLU A 166 12.77 17.21 -5.94
N ILE A 167 12.77 15.97 -5.45
CA ILE A 167 12.16 15.60 -4.16
C ILE A 167 12.90 16.28 -3.00
N VAL A 168 14.23 16.24 -3.01
CA VAL A 168 15.07 16.90 -1.98
C VAL A 168 14.85 18.41 -2.02
N ALA A 169 14.75 19.01 -3.21
CA ALA A 169 14.46 20.44 -3.36
C ALA A 169 13.05 20.81 -2.85
N ALA A 170 12.05 19.94 -3.05
CA ALA A 170 10.70 20.15 -2.52
C ALA A 170 10.67 20.07 -0.98
N LYS A 171 11.36 19.09 -0.38
CA LYS A 171 11.50 18.98 1.09
C LYS A 171 12.13 20.24 1.68
N SER A 172 13.24 20.70 1.10
CA SER A 172 13.95 21.88 1.60
C SER A 172 13.13 23.18 1.49
N ARG A 173 12.23 23.30 0.50
CA ARG A 173 11.29 24.43 0.40
C ARG A 173 10.20 24.39 1.47
N LEU A 174 9.70 23.20 1.79
CA LEU A 174 8.68 23.00 2.83
C LEU A 174 9.23 23.31 4.22
N GLU A 175 10.43 22.85 4.53
CA GLU A 175 11.12 23.15 5.80
C GLU A 175 11.36 24.65 5.97
N LYS A 176 11.77 25.33 4.89
CA LYS A 176 11.96 26.78 4.90
C LYS A 176 10.65 27.56 5.12
N GLN A 177 9.54 27.09 4.53
CA GLN A 177 8.23 27.71 4.73
C GLN A 177 7.66 27.46 6.14
N GLN A 178 8.04 26.36 6.78
CA GLN A 178 7.67 26.07 8.17
C GLN A 178 8.46 26.94 9.14
N SER A 179 9.79 27.08 8.93
CA SER A 179 10.61 27.94 9.79
C SER A 179 10.28 29.43 9.65
N GLU A 180 9.92 29.90 8.45
CA GLU A 180 9.46 31.28 8.24
C GLU A 180 8.14 31.55 8.99
N LYS A 181 7.19 30.61 8.98
CA LYS A 181 5.92 30.73 9.73
C LYS A 181 6.11 30.69 11.25
N GLU A 182 7.09 29.97 11.74
CA GLU A 182 7.42 29.92 13.18
C GLU A 182 8.16 31.18 13.65
N SER A 183 8.80 31.92 12.74
CA SER A 183 9.48 33.18 13.06
C SER A 183 8.59 34.43 13.01
N GLU A 184 7.38 34.31 12.43
CA GLU A 184 6.39 35.39 12.32
C GLU A 184 5.28 35.34 13.38
N GLY A 185 5.26 34.32 14.25
CA GLY A 185 4.34 34.17 15.39
C GLY A 185 4.99 34.49 16.72
#